data_AF-A0A7R9T7H1-F1
#
_entry.id   AF-A0A7R9T7H1-F1
#
_cell.length_a   1.000
_cell.length_b   1.000
_cell.length_c   1.000
_cell.angle_alpha   90.00
_cell.angle_beta   90.00
_cell.angle_gamma   90.00
#
_symmetry.space_group_name_H-M   'P 1'
#
loop_
_entity.id
_entity.type
_entity.pdbx_description
1 polymer ?
#
loop_
_entity_poly.entity_id
_entity_poly.type
_entity_poly.pdbx_seq_one_letter_code
_entity_poly.pdbx_strand_id
1 'polypeptide(L)'
;MSAATARRRHASSSSRRGDLLSAGAFAPEALDVLAASIDASASAASASASASRIAELAVDAWSVTGGTTLGARFAGIETKLFQAGLPPYLVYLWFLGAPETRAPEASNFGARFLLAFVLATIPAGVVAKTTYGDVLANVDVLHGASESLLTCSNFLFAFGFATAIAAETATATATATAT
;
A
#
# COMPACT_ATOMS: atom_id res chain seq x y z
N MET A 1 14.92 -10.49 -81.46
CA MET A 1 15.87 -9.40 -81.76
C MET A 1 15.07 -8.11 -81.68
N SER A 2 14.96 -7.50 -80.50
CA SER A 2 15.85 -6.50 -79.89
C SER A 2 15.95 -5.18 -80.66
N ALA A 3 15.80 -4.09 -79.89
CA ALA A 3 16.04 -2.67 -80.15
C ALA A 3 14.93 -1.85 -80.84
N ALA A 4 14.40 -0.86 -80.12
CA ALA A 4 14.69 0.54 -80.43
C ALA A 4 14.16 1.48 -79.33
N THR A 5 15.11 2.19 -78.74
CA THR A 5 15.05 3.14 -77.63
C THR A 5 14.54 4.53 -78.04
N ALA A 6 14.09 5.28 -77.03
CA ALA A 6 13.97 6.75 -76.93
C ALA A 6 12.68 7.40 -77.45
N ARG A 7 12.03 8.22 -76.59
CA ARG A 7 12.32 9.68 -76.50
C ARG A 7 11.36 10.41 -75.53
N ARG A 8 11.90 10.80 -74.38
CA ARG A 8 11.79 12.10 -73.66
C ARG A 8 10.62 13.05 -74.01
N ARG A 9 9.87 13.50 -72.97
CA ARG A 9 9.67 14.93 -72.54
C ARG A 9 8.53 15.00 -71.49
N HIS A 10 8.83 15.45 -70.28
CA HIS A 10 8.46 16.77 -69.74
C HIS A 10 6.96 17.08 -69.78
N ALA A 11 6.29 16.94 -68.64
CA ALA A 11 5.07 17.64 -68.33
C ALA A 11 5.22 18.29 -66.96
N SER A 12 5.39 19.61 -66.95
CA SER A 12 5.35 20.45 -65.77
C SER A 12 4.25 21.48 -65.95
N SER A 13 3.44 21.61 -64.90
CA SER A 13 2.61 22.78 -64.55
C SER A 13 1.39 23.09 -65.42
N SER A 14 0.20 23.06 -64.83
CA SER A 14 -0.46 24.30 -64.38
C SER A 14 -1.97 24.14 -64.17
N SER A 15 -2.37 24.37 -62.91
CA SER A 15 -3.57 25.14 -62.52
C SER A 15 -4.96 24.61 -62.90
N ARG A 16 -5.55 23.81 -61.99
CA ARG A 16 -6.97 23.95 -61.64
C ARG A 16 -7.06 24.66 -60.29
N ARG A 17 -7.20 25.99 -60.36
CA ARG A 17 -7.78 26.82 -59.30
C ARG A 17 -9.30 26.62 -59.31
N GLY A 18 -9.86 26.36 -58.15
CA GLY A 18 -11.30 26.36 -57.90
C GLY A 18 -11.62 25.39 -56.76
N ASP A 19 -11.82 25.96 -55.58
CA ASP A 19 -12.59 25.39 -54.46
C ASP A 19 -11.86 24.51 -53.45
N LEU A 20 -10.83 25.07 -52.80
CA LEU A 20 -10.38 24.64 -51.47
C LEU A 20 -10.29 25.83 -50.53
N LEU A 21 -11.44 26.39 -50.18
CA LEU A 21 -11.62 27.27 -49.03
C LEU A 21 -12.97 26.92 -48.38
N SER A 22 -12.99 25.81 -47.63
CA SER A 22 -13.90 25.68 -46.49
C SER A 22 -13.04 25.46 -45.27
N ALA A 23 -13.08 26.48 -44.41
CA ALA A 23 -12.32 26.63 -43.20
C ALA A 23 -12.43 25.43 -42.27
N GLY A 24 -11.37 25.21 -41.49
CA GLY A 24 -11.29 24.20 -40.46
C GLY A 24 -12.47 24.26 -39.49
N ALA A 25 -13.06 23.10 -39.24
CA ALA A 25 -13.85 22.84 -38.06
C ALA A 25 -13.06 21.83 -37.22
N PHE A 26 -12.10 22.32 -36.42
CA PHE A 26 -11.74 21.59 -35.22
C PHE A 26 -12.98 21.64 -34.34
N ALA A 27 -13.69 20.50 -34.22
CA ALA A 27 -14.86 20.42 -33.36
C ALA A 27 -14.42 20.82 -31.93
N PRO A 28 -15.03 21.84 -31.32
CA PRO A 28 -14.60 22.36 -30.01
C PRO A 28 -14.63 21.28 -28.92
N GLU A 29 -15.50 20.27 -29.05
CA GLU A 29 -15.56 19.13 -28.14
C GLU A 29 -14.25 18.34 -28.06
N ALA A 30 -13.47 18.26 -29.15
CA ALA A 30 -12.20 17.51 -29.13
C ALA A 30 -11.11 18.21 -28.31
N LEU A 31 -11.14 19.54 -28.24
CA LEU A 31 -10.23 20.34 -27.41
C LEU A 31 -10.62 20.28 -25.94
N ASP A 32 -11.92 20.28 -25.64
CA ASP A 32 -12.44 20.15 -24.27
C ASP A 32 -12.16 18.76 -23.68
N VAL A 33 -12.30 17.69 -24.47
CA VAL A 33 -11.96 16.32 -24.04
C VAL A 33 -10.47 16.16 -23.79
N LEU A 34 -9.61 16.77 -24.63
CA LEU A 34 -8.17 16.75 -24.43
C LEU A 34 -7.78 17.53 -23.17
N ALA A 35 -8.35 18.72 -22.96
CA ALA A 35 -8.13 19.52 -21.74
C ALA A 35 -8.57 18.77 -20.46
N ALA A 36 -9.76 18.16 -20.48
CA ALA A 36 -10.26 17.35 -19.37
C ALA A 36 -9.37 16.12 -19.09
N SER A 37 -8.80 15.50 -20.13
CA SER A 37 -7.87 14.37 -19.98
C SER A 37 -6.52 14.77 -19.37
N ILE A 38 -6.04 15.98 -19.67
CA ILE A 38 -4.81 16.55 -19.09
C ILE A 38 -5.05 16.90 -17.61
N ASP A 39 -6.19 17.50 -17.27
CA ASP A 39 -6.55 17.79 -15.88
C ASP A 39 -6.77 16.51 -15.05
N ALA A 40 -7.41 15.49 -15.64
CA ALA A 40 -7.55 14.18 -15.00
C ALA A 40 -6.17 13.53 -14.75
N SER A 41 -5.26 13.58 -15.73
CA SER A 41 -3.89 13.07 -15.60
C SER A 41 -3.07 13.85 -14.57
N ALA A 42 -3.23 15.18 -14.50
CA ALA A 42 -2.59 16.03 -13.51
C ALA A 42 -3.11 15.75 -12.08
N SER A 43 -4.43 15.52 -11.93
CA SER A 43 -5.02 15.15 -10.64
C SER A 43 -4.58 13.75 -10.18
N ALA A 44 -4.46 12.79 -11.11
CA ALA A 44 -3.95 11.45 -10.84
C ALA A 44 -2.45 11.48 -10.45
N ALA A 45 -1.65 12.30 -11.12
CA ALA A 45 -0.24 12.52 -10.77
C ALA A 45 -0.10 13.19 -9.40
N SER A 46 -0.95 14.18 -9.08
CA SER A 46 -1.01 14.84 -7.77
C SER A 46 -1.47 13.89 -6.65
N ALA A 47 -2.45 13.03 -6.92
CA ALA A 47 -2.92 12.01 -5.98
C ALA A 47 -1.84 10.95 -5.73
N SER A 48 -1.13 10.50 -6.77
CA SER A 48 0.00 9.59 -6.65
C SER A 48 1.17 10.24 -5.89
N ALA A 49 1.46 11.52 -6.14
CA ALA A 49 2.49 12.27 -5.44
C ALA A 49 2.11 12.53 -3.97
N SER A 50 0.82 12.72 -3.68
CA SER A 50 0.30 12.87 -2.33
C SER A 50 0.38 11.53 -1.58
N ALA A 51 0.01 10.42 -2.22
CA ALA A 51 0.16 9.09 -1.67
C ALA A 51 1.64 8.74 -1.40
N SER A 52 2.55 9.09 -2.30
CA SER A 52 3.98 8.89 -2.09
C SER A 52 4.54 9.78 -0.97
N ARG A 53 4.08 11.03 -0.84
CA ARG A 53 4.46 11.91 0.28
C ARG A 53 3.89 11.41 1.61
N ILE A 54 2.66 10.91 1.64
CA ILE A 54 2.09 10.29 2.85
C ILE A 54 2.87 9.02 3.22
N ALA A 55 3.25 8.21 2.22
CA ALA A 55 4.09 7.03 2.45
C ALA A 55 5.50 7.42 2.94
N GLU A 56 6.09 8.48 2.40
CA GLU A 56 7.40 8.99 2.82
C GLU A 56 7.35 9.61 4.22
N LEU A 57 6.29 10.36 4.54
CA LEU A 57 6.01 10.89 5.88
C LEU A 57 5.68 9.79 6.89
N ALA A 58 5.01 8.72 6.46
CA ALA A 58 4.75 7.53 7.29
C ALA A 58 6.04 6.75 7.57
N VAL A 59 6.89 6.60 6.55
CA VAL A 59 8.24 6.01 6.66
C VAL A 59 9.11 6.85 7.57
N ASP A 60 9.05 8.18 7.44
CA ASP A 60 9.76 9.12 8.29
C ASP A 60 9.18 9.16 9.71
N ALA A 61 7.86 9.00 9.88
CA ALA A 61 7.18 8.98 11.18
C ALA A 61 7.68 7.85 12.09
N TRP A 62 8.05 6.71 11.50
CA TRP A 62 8.71 5.61 12.20
C TRP A 62 10.24 5.73 12.22
N SER A 63 10.81 6.60 11.40
CA SER A 63 12.24 6.89 11.46
C SER A 63 12.54 7.72 12.69
N VAL A 64 13.41 7.22 13.55
CA VAL A 64 13.94 7.98 14.68
C VAL A 64 14.84 9.07 14.09
N THR A 65 14.35 10.31 14.06
CA THR A 65 15.11 11.51 13.66
C THR A 65 16.34 11.78 14.56
N GLY A 66 16.60 10.95 15.56
CA GLY A 66 17.73 11.04 16.49
C GLY A 66 18.84 10.01 16.26
N GLY A 67 19.21 9.71 15.02
CA GLY A 67 20.33 8.82 14.73
C GLY A 67 20.05 7.35 15.07
N THR A 68 20.30 6.47 14.12
CA THR A 68 20.32 5.03 14.36
C THR A 68 21.20 4.71 15.57
N THR A 69 20.68 3.95 16.53
CA THR A 69 21.46 3.46 17.67
C THR A 69 22.61 2.53 17.23
N LEU A 70 22.58 2.05 15.97
CA LEU A 70 23.64 1.29 15.30
C LEU A 70 24.65 2.13 14.49
N GLY A 71 24.49 3.46 14.45
CA GLY A 71 25.37 4.39 13.71
C GLY A 71 25.01 4.61 12.23
N ALA A 72 25.39 5.78 11.70
CA ALA A 72 24.92 6.34 10.41
C ALA A 72 25.01 5.43 9.17
N ARG A 73 25.78 4.35 9.24
CA ARG A 73 25.93 3.32 8.19
C ARG A 73 24.67 2.47 8.02
N PHE A 74 23.83 2.41 9.05
CA PHE A 74 22.59 1.64 9.08
C PHE A 74 21.35 2.53 9.03
N ALA A 75 21.50 3.82 8.67
CA ALA A 75 20.39 4.75 8.53
C ALA A 75 19.27 4.18 7.64
N GLY A 76 18.07 4.04 8.21
CA GLY A 76 16.90 3.55 7.50
C GLY A 76 16.82 2.03 7.34
N ILE A 77 17.75 1.26 7.91
CA ILE A 77 17.65 -0.21 7.93
C ILE A 77 16.41 -0.65 8.71
N GLU A 78 15.99 0.10 9.74
CA GLU A 78 14.86 -0.27 10.60
C GLU A 78 13.57 -0.36 9.77
N THR A 79 13.33 0.64 8.92
CA THR A 79 12.15 0.68 8.06
C THR A 79 12.20 -0.39 6.98
N LYS A 80 13.38 -0.67 6.42
CA LYS A 80 13.55 -1.76 5.44
C LYS A 80 13.30 -3.13 6.06
N LEU A 81 13.77 -3.35 7.29
CA LEU A 81 13.57 -4.62 8.00
C LEU A 81 12.11 -4.79 8.42
N PHE A 82 11.45 -3.72 8.86
CA PHE A 82 10.01 -3.73 9.14
C PHE A 82 9.19 -4.05 7.89
N GLN A 83 9.46 -3.39 6.76
CA GLN A 83 8.79 -3.69 5.48
C GLN A 83 9.07 -5.12 5.02
N ALA A 84 10.29 -5.62 5.20
CA ALA A 84 10.64 -7.00 4.87
C ALA A 84 9.97 -8.03 5.79
N GLY A 85 9.63 -7.65 7.04
CA GLY A 85 8.91 -8.49 8.00
C GLY A 85 7.40 -8.61 7.76
N LEU A 86 6.82 -7.70 6.97
CA LEU A 86 5.38 -7.71 6.66
C LEU A 86 4.94 -8.93 5.84
N PRO A 87 5.59 -9.27 4.70
CA PRO A 87 5.24 -10.45 3.90
C PRO A 87 5.25 -11.78 4.68
N PRO A 88 6.30 -12.14 5.46
CA PRO A 88 6.27 -13.38 6.21
C PRO A 88 5.18 -13.38 7.29
N TYR A 89 4.85 -12.23 7.86
CA TYR A 89 3.75 -12.12 8.81
C TYR A 89 2.36 -12.32 8.17
N LEU A 90 2.16 -11.83 6.94
CA LEU A 90 0.93 -12.08 6.18
C LEU A 90 0.79 -13.58 5.81
N VAL A 91 1.88 -14.23 5.42
CA VAL A 91 1.90 -15.69 5.21
C VAL A 91 1.56 -16.44 6.48
N TYR A 92 2.10 -16.00 7.63
CA TYR A 92 1.75 -16.54 8.93
C TYR A 92 0.24 -16.41 9.23
N LEU A 93 -0.37 -15.24 9.00
CA LEU A 93 -1.80 -15.06 9.21
C LEU A 93 -2.66 -15.90 8.26
N TRP A 94 -2.24 -16.02 7.00
CA TRP A 94 -2.90 -16.90 6.04
C TRP A 94 -2.87 -18.36 6.53
N PHE A 95 -1.71 -18.82 6.99
CA PHE A 95 -1.57 -20.16 7.59
C PHE A 95 -2.42 -20.33 8.84
N LEU A 96 -2.49 -19.32 9.71
CA LEU A 96 -3.28 -19.36 10.93
C LEU A 96 -4.80 -19.38 10.66
N GLY A 97 -5.24 -18.79 9.54
CA GLY A 97 -6.62 -18.81 9.08
C GLY A 97 -7.01 -20.03 8.26
N ALA A 98 -6.06 -20.89 7.91
CA ALA A 98 -6.34 -22.12 7.18
C ALA A 98 -7.13 -23.10 8.06
N PRO A 99 -8.22 -23.71 7.55
CA PRO A 99 -9.06 -24.63 8.33
C PRO A 99 -8.28 -25.85 8.85
N GLU A 100 -7.19 -26.22 8.18
CA GLU A 100 -6.30 -27.31 8.55
C GLU A 100 -5.52 -27.03 9.85
N THR A 101 -5.22 -25.75 10.13
CA THR A 101 -4.44 -25.34 11.31
C THR A 101 -5.25 -25.41 12.60
N ARG A 102 -6.59 -25.36 12.50
CA ARG A 102 -7.53 -25.43 13.64
C ARG A 102 -7.19 -24.47 14.79
N ALA A 103 -6.64 -23.31 14.46
CA ALA A 103 -6.26 -22.32 15.45
C ALA A 103 -7.51 -21.78 16.18
N PRO A 104 -7.45 -21.57 17.50
CA PRO A 104 -8.56 -21.00 18.25
C PRO A 104 -8.90 -19.59 17.75
N GLU A 105 -10.19 -19.32 17.56
CA GLU A 105 -10.69 -18.08 16.94
C GLU A 105 -10.22 -16.81 17.68
N ALA A 106 -10.18 -16.86 19.01
CA ALA A 106 -9.68 -15.75 19.83
C ALA A 106 -8.20 -15.45 19.56
N SER A 107 -7.39 -16.47 19.28
CA SER A 107 -5.98 -16.29 18.99
C SER A 107 -5.74 -15.79 17.56
N ASN A 108 -6.50 -16.32 16.59
CA ASN A 108 -6.50 -15.81 15.22
C ASN A 108 -6.93 -14.32 15.18
N PHE A 109 -7.96 -13.96 15.95
CA PHE A 109 -8.40 -12.59 16.11
C PHE A 109 -7.31 -11.71 16.73
N GLY A 110 -6.68 -12.15 17.84
CA GLY A 110 -5.57 -11.40 18.48
C GLY A 110 -4.39 -11.17 17.53
N ALA A 111 -4.02 -12.17 16.72
CA ALA A 111 -2.97 -12.02 15.72
C ALA A 111 -3.36 -10.99 14.63
N ARG A 112 -4.58 -11.07 14.09
CA ARG A 112 -5.05 -10.12 13.07
C ARG A 112 -5.26 -8.71 13.62
N PHE A 113 -5.68 -8.61 14.88
CA PHE A 113 -5.83 -7.34 15.59
C PHE A 113 -4.49 -6.64 15.77
N LEU A 114 -3.40 -7.39 16.07
CA LEU A 114 -2.05 -6.84 16.10
C LEU A 114 -1.66 -6.21 14.75
N LEU A 115 -2.00 -6.85 13.63
CA LEU A 115 -1.75 -6.27 12.30
C LEU A 115 -2.55 -5.00 12.06
N ALA A 116 -3.83 -5.02 12.42
CA ALA A 116 -4.71 -3.86 12.27
C ALA A 116 -4.22 -2.69 13.13
N PHE A 117 -3.75 -2.97 14.34
CA PHE A 117 -3.10 -2.00 15.22
C PHE A 117 -1.86 -1.39 14.54
N VAL A 118 -0.97 -2.20 13.99
CA VAL A 118 0.22 -1.72 13.25
C VAL A 118 -0.16 -0.86 12.05
N LEU A 119 -1.24 -1.20 11.33
CA LEU A 119 -1.73 -0.37 10.23
C LEU A 119 -2.35 0.95 10.72
N ALA A 120 -3.00 0.95 11.89
CA ALA A 120 -3.59 2.13 12.51
C ALA A 120 -2.54 3.06 13.15
N THR A 121 -1.40 2.53 13.59
CA THR A 121 -0.31 3.33 14.13
C THR A 121 0.45 4.11 13.07
N ILE A 122 0.35 3.73 11.78
CA ILE A 122 0.92 4.50 10.66
C ILE A 122 0.25 5.90 10.51
N PRO A 123 -1.07 6.02 10.34
CA PRO A 123 -1.73 7.33 10.26
C PRO A 123 -1.68 8.07 11.59
N ALA A 124 -1.79 7.38 12.73
CA ALA A 124 -1.57 8.01 14.03
C ALA A 124 -0.16 8.61 14.14
N GLY A 125 0.82 7.88 13.60
CA GLY A 125 2.21 8.27 13.28
C GLY A 125 2.32 9.68 12.72
N VAL A 126 1.70 9.82 11.55
CA VAL A 126 1.70 11.03 10.77
C VAL A 126 0.95 12.16 11.49
N VAL A 127 -0.24 11.89 12.04
CA VAL A 127 -1.08 12.90 12.73
C VAL A 127 -0.36 13.50 13.94
N ALA A 128 0.38 12.68 14.70
CA ALA A 128 1.13 13.18 15.84
C ALA A 128 2.26 14.13 15.42
N LYS A 129 3.06 13.74 14.41
CA LYS A 129 4.12 14.59 13.86
C LYS A 129 3.56 15.90 13.27
N THR A 130 2.43 15.85 12.55
CA THR A 130 1.85 17.04 11.91
C THR A 130 1.13 17.97 12.87
N THR A 131 0.52 17.44 13.93
CA THR A 131 -0.33 18.21 14.85
C THR A 131 0.43 18.67 16.10
N TYR A 132 1.31 17.81 16.63
CA TYR A 132 1.99 18.04 17.90
C TYR A 132 3.49 18.30 17.75
N GLY A 133 4.06 18.13 16.55
CA GLY A 133 5.48 18.37 16.28
C GLY A 133 6.42 17.40 16.99
N ASP A 134 5.88 16.31 17.52
CA ASP A 134 6.57 15.37 18.39
C ASP A 134 6.20 13.91 18.05
N VAL A 135 7.01 12.98 18.54
CA VAL A 135 6.81 11.54 18.36
C VAL A 135 5.62 11.08 19.21
N LEU A 136 4.86 10.09 18.73
CA LEU A 136 3.67 9.52 19.40
C LEU A 136 3.93 9.12 20.85
N ALA A 137 5.18 8.75 21.16
CA ALA A 137 5.61 8.37 22.49
C ALA A 137 5.52 9.51 23.51
N ASN A 138 5.55 10.77 23.06
CA ASN A 138 5.49 11.94 23.94
C ASN A 138 4.04 12.43 24.18
N VAL A 139 3.04 11.79 23.56
CA VAL A 139 1.62 12.08 23.79
C VAL A 139 1.06 11.02 24.72
N ASP A 140 0.97 11.31 26.02
CA ASP A 140 0.60 10.36 27.09
C ASP A 140 -0.66 9.52 26.77
N VAL A 141 -1.70 10.17 26.22
CA VAL A 141 -2.96 9.49 25.84
C VAL A 141 -2.73 8.48 24.71
N LEU A 142 -1.94 8.85 23.71
CA LEU A 142 -1.68 8.03 22.53
C LEU A 142 -0.69 6.91 22.84
N HIS A 143 0.26 7.18 23.73
CA HIS A 143 1.20 6.20 24.28
C HIS A 143 0.47 5.15 25.12
N GLY A 144 -0.31 5.58 26.13
CA GLY A 144 -1.07 4.67 26.99
C GLY A 144 -2.13 3.87 26.24
N ALA A 145 -2.78 4.46 25.22
CA ALA A 145 -3.69 3.74 24.34
C ALA A 145 -2.97 2.65 23.55
N SER A 146 -1.78 2.95 23.01
CA SER A 146 -0.97 1.99 22.27
C SER A 146 -0.55 0.81 23.14
N GLU A 147 -0.10 1.08 24.38
CA GLU A 147 0.27 0.04 25.35
C GLU A 147 -0.92 -0.84 25.75
N SER A 148 -2.08 -0.23 25.97
CA SER A 148 -3.31 -0.94 26.35
C SER A 148 -3.83 -1.84 25.22
N LEU A 149 -3.81 -1.34 23.97
CA LEU A 149 -4.25 -2.11 22.81
C LEU A 149 -3.32 -3.29 22.52
N LEU A 150 -2.01 -3.09 22.63
CA LEU A 150 -1.04 -4.15 22.45
C LEU A 150 -1.16 -5.22 23.55
N THR A 151 -1.40 -4.79 24.79
CA THR A 151 -1.68 -5.70 25.92
C THR A 151 -2.95 -6.52 25.67
N CYS A 152 -4.04 -5.88 25.23
CA CYS A 152 -5.28 -6.56 24.87
C CYS A 152 -5.09 -7.58 23.74
N SER A 153 -4.34 -7.20 22.70
CA SER A 153 -4.00 -8.10 21.58
C SER A 153 -3.26 -9.35 22.05
N ASN A 154 -2.23 -9.17 22.88
CA ASN A 154 -1.42 -10.26 23.41
C ASN A 154 -2.22 -11.15 24.35
N PHE A 155 -3.11 -10.55 25.16
CA PHE A 155 -4.01 -11.29 26.02
C PHE A 155 -4.95 -12.17 25.20
N LEU A 156 -5.64 -11.64 24.18
CA LEU A 156 -6.53 -12.42 23.31
C LEU A 156 -5.80 -13.55 22.59
N PHE A 157 -4.58 -13.27 22.13
CA PHE A 157 -3.70 -14.25 21.49
C PHE A 157 -3.37 -15.43 22.42
N ALA A 158 -2.88 -15.14 23.62
CA ALA A 158 -2.51 -16.16 24.61
C ALA A 158 -3.73 -16.88 25.20
N PHE A 159 -4.80 -16.13 25.48
CA PHE A 159 -6.05 -16.67 26.00
C PHE A 159 -6.67 -17.69 25.05
N GLY A 160 -6.66 -17.42 23.74
CA GLY A 160 -7.17 -18.36 22.75
C GLY A 160 -6.46 -19.72 22.79
N PHE A 161 -5.14 -19.75 22.95
CA PHE A 161 -4.42 -21.02 23.09
C PHE A 161 -4.62 -21.68 24.46
N ALA A 162 -4.67 -20.88 25.53
CA ALA A 162 -4.91 -21.41 26.87
C ALA A 162 -6.26 -22.14 26.97
N THR A 163 -7.32 -21.58 26.38
CA THR A 163 -8.64 -22.22 26.35
C THR A 163 -8.65 -23.48 25.47
N ALA A 164 -7.94 -23.48 24.35
CA ALA A 164 -7.82 -24.65 23.49
C ALA A 164 -7.14 -25.83 24.22
N ILE A 165 -6.04 -25.57 24.94
CA ILE A 165 -5.32 -26.60 25.72
C ILE A 165 -6.20 -27.13 26.86
N ALA A 166 -6.92 -26.25 27.55
CA ALA A 166 -7.82 -26.64 28.63
C ALA A 166 -8.97 -27.53 28.12
N ALA A 167 -9.54 -27.18 26.96
CA ALA A 167 -10.59 -27.98 26.32
C ALA A 167 -10.09 -29.38 25.93
N GLU A 168 -8.92 -29.46 25.28
CA GLU A 168 -8.31 -30.73 24.88
C GLU A 168 -8.03 -31.63 26.10
N THR A 169 -7.50 -31.05 27.18
CA THR A 169 -7.21 -31.78 28.43
C THR A 169 -8.48 -32.33 29.08
N ALA A 170 -9.56 -31.55 29.08
CA ALA A 170 -10.85 -31.99 29.61
C ALA A 170 -11.44 -33.16 28.79
N THR A 171 -11.37 -33.07 27.46
CA THR A 171 -11.82 -34.14 26.55
C THR A 171 -11.00 -35.42 26.73
N ALA A 172 -9.69 -35.32 26.86
CA ALA A 172 -8.81 -36.46 27.12
C ALA A 172 -9.16 -37.15 28.46
N THR A 173 -9.41 -36.38 29.50
CA THR A 173 -9.76 -36.88 30.84
C THR A 173 -11.12 -37.59 30.84
N ALA A 174 -12.12 -37.02 30.15
CA ALA A 174 -13.43 -37.63 30.01
C ALA A 174 -13.36 -38.97 29.27
N THR A 175 -12.54 -39.05 28.20
CA THR A 175 -12.34 -40.28 27.43
C THR A 175 -11.66 -41.38 28.27
N ALA A 176 -10.65 -41.01 29.07
CA ALA A 176 -9.95 -41.95 29.96
C ALA A 176 -10.83 -42.51 31.09
N THR A 177 -11.85 -41.76 31.53
CA THR A 177 -12.76 -42.18 32.61
C THR A 177 -13.90 -43.07 32.08
N ALA A 178 -14.16 -43.05 30.77
CA ALA A 178 -15.22 -43.83 30.13
C ALA A 178 -14.78 -45.25 29.69
N THR A 179 -13.50 -45.60 29.87
CA THR A 179 -12.91 -46.89 29.48
C THR A 179 -12.59 -47.72 30.72
#